data_AF-A0A382TK83-F1
#
_entry.id   AF-A0A382TK83-F1
#
_cell.length_a   1.000
_cell.length_b   1.000
_cell.length_c   1.000
_cell.angle_alpha   90.00
_cell.angle_beta   90.00
_cell.angle_gamma   90.00
#
_symmetry.space_group_name_H-M   'P 1'
#
loop_
_entity.id
_entity.type
_entity.pdbx_description
1 polymer ?
#
loop_
_entity_poly.entity_id
_entity_poly.type
_entity_poly.pdbx_seq_one_letter_code
_entity_poly.pdbx_strand_id
1 'polypeptide(L)'
;FGAVGAPNIPDHITLHGLLLPMRRSFDQGVCIRPAYLYPGVESPLSGKKAGDVDMVIFRENTEGEYAPVGGRLYAGTPYETVVQSNIFPRRSTERIIRAAFEHCVRRDKRKKVTSVTKSNAQSFGMVFWDEVFNEVAADFPQIETESLLVDRACMDLVRWPEDFDVMVASNLFADILSDIAAVVTGSMGLAPSANINPEKEYPSLFEPVHGAAFDIMGKGIANPLATVSAVAMMLDHLGEQEAAQRVDNAVAKCLEQRTVLTMDLGGTASTSEMGDEAARLIREW
;
A
#
# COMPACT_ATOMS: atom_id res chain seq x y z
N PHE A 1 -9.59 -4.65 8.96
CA PHE A 1 -10.61 -3.74 8.41
C PHE A 1 -10.94 -4.20 7.00
N GLY A 2 -12.17 -4.02 6.52
CA GLY A 2 -12.58 -4.40 5.16
C GLY A 2 -12.31 -3.26 4.18
N ALA A 3 -13.36 -2.58 3.75
CA ALA A 3 -13.28 -1.34 2.99
C ALA A 3 -14.32 -0.33 3.51
N VAL A 4 -14.12 0.96 3.22
CA VAL A 4 -15.08 2.03 3.55
C VAL A 4 -15.67 2.64 2.29
N GLY A 5 -16.96 2.94 2.35
CA GLY A 5 -17.67 3.70 1.32
C GLY A 5 -19.16 3.36 1.31
N ALA A 6 -19.98 4.22 0.72
CA ALA A 6 -21.39 3.94 0.46
C ALA A 6 -21.83 4.57 -0.87
N PRO A 7 -22.64 3.88 -1.70
CA PRO A 7 -23.04 4.41 -3.02
C PRO A 7 -23.78 5.75 -2.99
N ASN A 8 -24.40 6.09 -1.85
CA ASN A 8 -25.22 7.28 -1.65
C ASN A 8 -24.58 8.34 -0.74
N ILE A 9 -23.35 8.12 -0.25
CA ILE A 9 -22.65 9.06 0.61
C ILE A 9 -21.36 9.49 -0.11
N PRO A 10 -21.11 10.80 -0.27
CA PRO A 10 -19.87 11.28 -0.87
C PRO A 10 -18.60 10.68 -0.25
N ASP A 11 -17.63 10.28 -1.07
CA ASP A 11 -16.42 9.57 -0.61
C ASP A 11 -15.62 10.36 0.43
N HIS A 12 -15.53 11.68 0.27
CA HIS A 12 -14.84 12.52 1.26
C HIS A 12 -15.50 12.44 2.65
N ILE A 13 -16.82 12.21 2.74
CA ILE A 13 -17.51 12.04 4.03
C ILE A 13 -17.20 10.68 4.62
N THR A 14 -17.29 9.60 3.83
CA THR A 14 -17.07 8.24 4.34
C THR A 14 -15.62 8.02 4.76
N LEU A 15 -14.67 8.54 3.98
CA LEU A 15 -13.24 8.39 4.24
C LEU A 15 -12.77 9.27 5.41
N HIS A 16 -13.14 10.56 5.43
CA HIS A 16 -12.80 11.47 6.54
C HIS A 16 -13.63 11.25 7.80
N GLY A 17 -14.74 10.53 7.72
CA GLY A 17 -15.59 10.20 8.87
C GLY A 17 -15.20 8.92 9.60
N LEU A 18 -14.33 8.08 9.02
CA LEU A 18 -14.00 6.76 9.58
C LEU A 18 -12.52 6.40 9.45
N LEU A 19 -12.05 6.06 8.25
CA LEU A 19 -10.72 5.45 8.06
C LEU A 19 -9.56 6.42 8.34
N LEU A 20 -9.62 7.65 7.83
CA LEU A 20 -8.58 8.65 8.10
C LEU A 20 -8.53 9.06 9.58
N PRO A 21 -9.66 9.30 10.26
CA PRO A 21 -9.67 9.47 11.71
C PRO A 21 -9.06 8.30 12.47
N MET A 22 -9.37 7.05 12.13
CA MET A 22 -8.75 5.89 12.79
C MET A 22 -7.23 5.89 12.64
N ARG A 23 -6.73 6.06 11.40
CA ARG A 23 -5.28 6.10 11.12
C ARG A 23 -4.56 7.20 11.91
N ARG A 24 -5.17 8.39 12.01
CA ARG A 24 -4.60 9.53 12.76
C ARG A 24 -4.70 9.37 14.26
N SER A 25 -5.86 8.94 14.77
CA SER A 25 -6.14 8.91 16.21
C SER A 25 -5.39 7.79 16.91
N PHE A 26 -5.05 6.72 16.18
CA PHE A 26 -4.20 5.62 16.64
C PHE A 26 -2.75 5.76 16.17
N ASP A 27 -2.35 6.93 15.64
CA ASP A 27 -0.99 7.23 15.17
C ASP A 27 -0.39 6.10 14.30
N GLN A 28 -1.19 5.59 13.37
CA GLN A 28 -0.84 4.51 12.45
C GLN A 28 -0.05 5.06 11.25
N GLY A 29 1.02 5.80 11.53
CA GLY A 29 1.75 6.62 10.55
C GLY A 29 2.55 5.84 9.50
N VAL A 30 2.75 4.54 9.68
CA VAL A 30 3.49 3.68 8.75
C VAL A 30 2.53 2.73 8.04
N CYS A 31 2.22 3.01 6.76
CA CYS A 31 1.44 2.09 5.94
C CYS A 31 2.36 1.28 5.02
N ILE A 32 2.35 -0.04 5.17
CA ILE A 32 3.19 -0.99 4.42
C ILE A 32 2.32 -1.68 3.37
N ARG A 33 2.73 -1.63 2.10
CA ARG A 33 2.02 -2.21 0.96
C ARG A 33 2.98 -3.05 0.11
N PRO A 34 3.10 -4.37 0.36
CA PRO A 34 3.89 -5.24 -0.49
C PRO A 34 3.21 -5.45 -1.85
N ALA A 35 4.01 -5.53 -2.92
CA ALA A 35 3.57 -5.86 -4.26
C ALA A 35 4.49 -6.96 -4.82
N TYR A 36 3.93 -8.15 -5.01
CA TYR A 36 4.65 -9.33 -5.47
C TYR A 36 3.91 -10.02 -6.61
N LEU A 37 4.62 -10.34 -7.69
CA LEU A 37 4.08 -11.14 -8.80
C LEU A 37 4.19 -12.63 -8.45
N TYR A 38 3.09 -13.20 -7.98
CA TYR A 38 3.01 -14.60 -7.56
C TYR A 38 3.14 -15.60 -8.72
N PRO A 39 3.66 -16.81 -8.46
CA PRO A 39 3.50 -17.96 -9.35
C PRO A 39 2.03 -18.16 -9.71
N GLY A 40 1.76 -18.38 -11.00
CA GLY A 40 0.41 -18.57 -11.52
C GLY A 40 -0.41 -17.29 -11.67
N VAL A 41 0.12 -16.09 -11.39
CA VAL A 41 -0.54 -14.81 -11.70
C VAL A 41 0.03 -14.22 -12.98
N GLU A 42 -0.86 -13.75 -13.86
CA GLU A 42 -0.47 -13.08 -15.11
C GLU A 42 -0.37 -11.57 -14.85
N SER A 43 0.81 -11.00 -15.09
CA SER A 43 0.99 -9.55 -15.10
C SER A 43 0.40 -8.96 -16.39
N PRO A 44 -0.21 -7.75 -16.35
CA PRO A 44 -0.56 -7.03 -17.57
C PRO A 44 0.67 -6.57 -18.37
N LEU A 45 1.87 -6.60 -17.77
CA LEU A 45 3.11 -6.28 -18.46
C LEU A 45 3.66 -7.51 -19.18
N SER A 46 4.04 -7.32 -20.45
CA SER A 46 4.61 -8.41 -21.25
C SER A 46 5.97 -8.87 -20.71
N GLY A 47 6.20 -10.18 -20.76
CA GLY A 47 7.49 -10.78 -20.47
C GLY A 47 7.88 -10.84 -18.98
N LYS A 48 6.99 -10.47 -18.05
CA LYS A 48 7.22 -10.63 -16.61
C LYS A 48 6.88 -12.05 -16.16
N LYS A 49 7.73 -12.59 -15.30
CA LYS A 49 7.59 -13.90 -14.67
C LYS A 49 7.38 -13.75 -13.16
N ALA A 50 6.88 -14.81 -12.54
CA ALA A 50 6.76 -14.88 -11.09
C ALA A 50 8.09 -14.52 -10.41
N GLY A 51 8.02 -13.65 -9.40
CA GLY A 51 9.17 -13.13 -8.68
C GLY A 51 9.95 -12.01 -9.37
N ASP A 52 9.69 -11.67 -10.63
CA ASP A 52 10.35 -10.53 -11.30
C ASP A 52 9.95 -9.19 -10.65
N VAL A 53 8.73 -9.11 -10.11
CA VAL A 53 8.25 -7.94 -9.38
C VAL A 53 8.09 -8.32 -7.92
N ASP A 54 8.88 -7.69 -7.06
CA ASP A 54 8.93 -8.00 -5.64
C ASP A 54 9.40 -6.78 -4.83
N MET A 55 8.46 -5.87 -4.55
CA MET A 55 8.74 -4.59 -3.89
C MET A 55 7.83 -4.35 -2.69
N VAL A 56 8.20 -3.41 -1.83
CA VAL A 56 7.39 -2.95 -0.70
C VAL A 56 7.32 -1.43 -0.68
N ILE A 57 6.10 -0.89 -0.69
CA ILE A 57 5.85 0.55 -0.65
C ILE A 57 5.51 0.97 0.79
N PHE A 58 6.27 1.94 1.29
CA PHE A 58 6.08 2.61 2.57
C PHE A 58 5.39 3.96 2.31
N ARG A 59 4.14 4.03 2.77
CA ARG A 59 3.27 5.20 2.67
C ARG A 59 3.23 5.94 4.00
N GLU A 60 3.53 7.24 3.98
CA GLU A 60 3.17 8.14 5.09
C GLU A 60 1.64 8.18 5.19
N ASN A 61 1.08 7.94 6.38
CA ASN A 61 -0.33 7.54 6.48
C ASN A 61 -1.20 8.45 7.36
N THR A 62 -0.62 9.51 7.93
CA THR A 62 -1.31 10.40 8.88
C THR A 62 -1.49 11.82 8.36
N GLU A 63 -0.57 12.30 7.52
CA GLU A 63 -0.43 13.72 7.18
C GLU A 63 -0.24 13.89 5.66
N GLY A 64 0.70 14.76 5.24
CA GLY A 64 0.99 15.04 3.83
C GLY A 64 -0.15 15.78 3.14
N GLU A 65 -0.44 15.38 1.92
CA GLU A 65 -1.44 15.98 1.04
C GLU A 65 -2.89 15.70 1.49
N TYR A 66 -3.08 14.72 2.40
CA TYR A 66 -4.40 14.34 2.91
C TYR A 66 -4.77 15.10 4.20
N ALA A 67 -3.87 15.95 4.69
CA ALA A 67 -4.12 16.78 5.87
C ALA A 67 -5.38 17.66 5.65
N PRO A 68 -6.34 17.69 6.59
CA PRO A 68 -7.58 18.44 6.44
C PRO A 68 -7.37 19.91 6.80
N VAL A 69 -6.35 20.55 6.20
CA VAL A 69 -5.96 21.94 6.47
C VAL A 69 -6.28 22.79 5.26
N GLY A 70 -7.25 23.69 5.42
CA GLY A 70 -7.76 24.48 4.31
C GLY A 70 -9.09 25.15 4.62
N GLY A 71 -9.78 25.58 3.58
CA GLY A 71 -11.11 26.20 3.68
C GLY A 71 -11.61 26.72 2.34
N ARG A 72 -12.89 27.09 2.31
CA ARG A 72 -13.56 27.71 1.15
C ARG A 72 -14.04 29.11 1.54
N LEU A 73 -13.79 30.09 0.68
CA LEU A 73 -14.24 31.46 0.81
C LEU A 73 -15.24 31.78 -0.32
N TYR A 74 -16.32 32.51 -0.01
CA TYR A 74 -17.38 32.91 -0.95
C TYR A 74 -18.04 31.73 -1.72
N ALA A 75 -18.28 30.63 -1.01
CA ALA A 75 -18.80 29.40 -1.62
C ALA A 75 -20.10 29.62 -2.41
N GLY A 76 -20.18 29.06 -3.62
CA GLY A 76 -21.35 29.18 -4.50
C GLY A 76 -21.45 30.50 -5.27
N THR A 77 -20.39 31.33 -5.26
CA THR A 77 -20.31 32.57 -6.06
C THR A 77 -19.19 32.47 -7.10
N PRO A 78 -19.18 33.32 -8.15
CA PRO A 78 -18.06 33.39 -9.10
C PRO A 78 -16.70 33.78 -8.49
N TYR A 79 -16.67 34.23 -7.23
CA TYR A 79 -15.46 34.63 -6.50
C TYR A 79 -14.95 33.53 -5.56
N GLU A 80 -15.53 32.33 -5.65
CA GLU A 80 -15.19 31.22 -4.78
C GLU A 80 -13.69 30.90 -4.83
N THR A 81 -13.07 30.82 -3.65
CA THR A 81 -11.64 30.51 -3.49
C THR A 81 -11.48 29.36 -2.52
N VAL A 82 -10.63 28.39 -2.85
CA VAL A 82 -10.34 27.24 -1.99
C VAL A 82 -8.85 27.23 -1.64
N VAL A 83 -8.56 27.05 -0.36
CA VAL A 83 -7.21 26.80 0.14
C VAL A 83 -7.16 25.36 0.61
N GLN A 84 -6.14 24.63 0.19
CA GLN A 84 -5.81 23.29 0.68
C GLN A 84 -4.29 23.21 0.84
N SER A 85 -3.83 22.79 2.01
CA SER A 85 -2.41 22.78 2.38
C SER A 85 -1.93 21.37 2.72
N ASN A 86 -0.74 21.04 2.23
CA ASN A 86 -0.06 19.81 2.58
C ASN A 86 0.79 20.06 3.84
N ILE A 87 0.79 19.11 4.78
CA ILE A 87 1.49 19.26 6.07
C ILE A 87 2.56 18.17 6.20
N PHE A 88 3.82 18.57 6.36
CA PHE A 88 4.98 17.67 6.49
C PHE A 88 5.80 18.00 7.75
N PRO A 89 5.35 17.59 8.94
CA PRO A 89 6.10 17.63 10.18
C PRO A 89 7.30 16.69 10.14
N ARG A 90 8.43 17.16 10.67
CA ARG A 90 9.68 16.41 10.72
C ARG A 90 9.55 15.01 11.33
N ARG A 91 8.83 14.89 12.45
CA ARG A 91 8.65 13.60 13.16
C ARG A 91 8.05 12.53 12.23
N SER A 92 6.97 12.86 11.54
CA SER A 92 6.22 11.90 10.72
C SER A 92 6.98 11.57 9.43
N THR A 93 7.61 12.57 8.80
CA THR A 93 8.48 12.39 7.63
C THR A 93 9.69 11.51 7.96
N GLU A 94 10.40 11.79 9.06
CA GLU A 94 11.56 10.97 9.47
C GLU A 94 11.13 9.54 9.82
N ARG A 95 10.03 9.38 10.57
CA ARG A 95 9.51 8.06 10.99
C ARG A 95 9.25 7.14 9.80
N ILE A 96 8.51 7.61 8.79
CA ILE A 96 8.18 6.76 7.63
C ILE A 96 9.42 6.41 6.80
N ILE A 97 10.32 7.37 6.61
CA ILE A 97 11.57 7.16 5.86
C ILE A 97 12.44 6.14 6.60
N ARG A 98 12.68 6.34 7.90
CA ARG A 98 13.46 5.42 8.71
C ARG A 98 12.86 4.01 8.74
N ALA A 99 11.53 3.89 8.85
CA ALA A 99 10.85 2.60 8.78
C ALA A 99 11.10 1.86 7.45
N ALA A 100 11.17 2.58 6.33
CA ALA A 100 11.50 2.01 5.03
C ALA A 100 12.94 1.49 4.98
N PHE A 101 13.91 2.26 5.47
CA PHE A 101 15.31 1.83 5.57
C PHE A 101 15.48 0.60 6.47
N GLU A 102 14.87 0.62 7.67
CA GLU A 102 14.92 -0.50 8.60
C GLU A 102 14.28 -1.77 8.00
N HIS A 103 13.19 -1.63 7.24
CA HIS A 103 12.60 -2.74 6.51
C HIS A 103 13.53 -3.26 5.41
N CYS A 104 14.15 -2.37 4.64
CA CYS A 104 15.11 -2.75 3.59
C CYS A 104 16.27 -3.57 4.16
N VAL A 105 16.80 -3.17 5.33
CA VAL A 105 17.83 -3.93 6.07
C VAL A 105 17.32 -5.32 6.46
N ARG A 106 16.12 -5.43 7.04
CA ARG A 106 15.56 -6.74 7.47
C ARG A 106 15.25 -7.66 6.29
N ARG A 107 14.77 -7.10 5.19
CA ARG A 107 14.39 -7.83 3.98
C ARG A 107 15.60 -8.39 3.24
N ASP A 108 16.76 -7.72 3.32
CA ASP A 108 18.07 -8.20 2.84
C ASP A 108 18.06 -8.70 1.37
N LYS A 109 17.31 -8.01 0.49
CA LYS A 109 17.23 -8.32 -0.94
C LYS A 109 18.14 -7.41 -1.78
N ARG A 110 17.59 -6.46 -2.54
CA ARG A 110 18.40 -5.58 -3.40
C ARG A 110 19.14 -4.51 -2.60
N LYS A 111 18.72 -4.27 -1.35
CA LYS A 111 19.28 -3.24 -0.46
C LYS A 111 19.18 -1.85 -1.08
N LYS A 112 18.04 -1.56 -1.70
CA LYS A 112 17.76 -0.29 -2.38
C LYS A 112 16.51 0.36 -1.82
N VAL A 113 16.61 1.64 -1.42
CA VAL A 113 15.47 2.48 -1.02
C VAL A 113 15.29 3.62 -2.02
N THR A 114 14.15 3.64 -2.70
CA THR A 114 13.75 4.69 -3.63
C THR A 114 12.82 5.69 -2.93
N SER A 115 13.26 6.93 -2.77
CA SER A 115 12.42 8.05 -2.31
C SER A 115 11.63 8.62 -3.47
N VAL A 116 10.33 8.83 -3.30
CA VAL A 116 9.49 9.47 -4.32
C VAL A 116 9.14 10.90 -3.90
N THR A 117 9.45 11.85 -4.77
CA THR A 117 9.35 13.28 -4.50
C THR A 117 8.68 14.05 -5.64
N LYS A 118 8.43 15.34 -5.43
CA LYS A 118 8.12 16.30 -6.49
C LYS A 118 8.75 17.66 -6.20
N SER A 119 9.96 17.65 -5.66
CA SER A 119 10.71 18.84 -5.21
C SER A 119 11.00 19.86 -6.31
N ASN A 120 10.92 19.47 -7.58
CA ASN A 120 11.00 20.41 -8.70
C ASN A 120 9.79 21.35 -8.84
N ALA A 121 8.63 20.99 -8.27
CA ALA A 121 7.40 21.78 -8.33
C ALA A 121 6.85 22.16 -6.94
N GLN A 122 7.02 21.29 -5.93
CA GLN A 122 6.64 21.57 -4.54
C GLN A 122 7.87 22.04 -3.76
N SER A 123 8.18 23.33 -3.89
CA SER A 123 9.42 23.96 -3.40
C SER A 123 9.61 23.99 -1.88
N PHE A 124 8.60 23.64 -1.10
CA PHE A 124 8.68 23.58 0.37
C PHE A 124 8.57 22.14 0.86
N GLY A 125 7.38 21.53 0.77
CA GLY A 125 7.12 20.21 1.35
C GLY A 125 8.01 19.10 0.79
N MET A 126 8.18 19.02 -0.53
CA MET A 126 8.96 17.96 -1.16
C MET A 126 10.47 18.22 -1.12
N VAL A 127 10.90 19.48 -1.07
CA VAL A 127 12.30 19.81 -0.79
C VAL A 127 12.65 19.39 0.64
N PHE A 128 11.78 19.69 1.60
CA PHE A 128 11.94 19.23 2.98
C PHE A 128 11.93 17.70 3.10
N TRP A 129 11.07 17.01 2.35
CA TRP A 129 11.09 15.55 2.25
C TRP A 129 12.46 15.02 1.78
N ASP A 130 13.03 15.61 0.73
CA ASP A 130 14.35 15.23 0.20
C ASP A 130 15.47 15.48 1.21
N GLU A 131 15.42 16.59 1.96
CA GLU A 131 16.36 16.89 3.05
C GLU A 131 16.32 15.81 4.14
N VAL A 132 15.13 15.50 4.66
CA VAL A 132 14.96 14.46 5.69
C VAL A 132 15.37 13.09 5.16
N PHE A 133 15.09 12.78 3.89
CA PHE A 133 15.52 11.52 3.28
C PHE A 133 17.04 11.37 3.28
N ASN A 134 17.77 12.40 2.86
CA ASN A 134 19.23 12.40 2.86
C ASN A 134 19.84 12.29 4.26
N GLU A 135 19.22 12.95 5.24
CA GLU A 135 19.63 12.85 6.65
C GLU A 135 19.47 11.41 7.18
N VAL A 136 18.32 10.77 6.95
CA VAL A 136 18.10 9.38 7.38
C VAL A 136 19.01 8.42 6.61
N ALA A 137 19.21 8.61 5.30
CA ALA A 137 20.08 7.76 4.48
C ALA A 137 21.51 7.70 5.01
N ALA A 138 22.01 8.77 5.63
CA ALA A 138 23.35 8.79 6.24
C ALA A 138 23.52 7.79 7.40
N ASP A 139 22.42 7.39 8.07
CA ASP A 139 22.42 6.36 9.11
C ASP A 139 22.47 4.93 8.55
N PHE A 140 22.27 4.74 7.24
CA PHE A 140 22.20 3.44 6.57
C PHE A 140 23.15 3.35 5.35
N PRO A 141 24.48 3.50 5.53
CA PRO A 141 25.44 3.53 4.43
C PRO A 141 25.52 2.22 3.62
N GLN A 142 24.96 1.12 4.13
CA GLN A 142 24.86 -0.18 3.46
C GLN A 142 23.68 -0.28 2.47
N ILE A 143 22.81 0.73 2.40
CA ILE A 143 21.62 0.75 1.54
C ILE A 143 21.87 1.70 0.37
N GLU A 144 21.68 1.21 -0.85
CA GLU A 144 21.65 2.03 -2.06
C GLU A 144 20.42 2.94 -2.02
N THR A 145 20.58 4.21 -2.41
CA THR A 145 19.48 5.19 -2.39
C THR A 145 19.33 5.87 -3.73
N GLU A 146 18.08 6.20 -4.07
CA GLU A 146 17.77 7.09 -5.19
C GLU A 146 16.53 7.94 -4.85
N SER A 147 16.41 9.10 -5.51
CA SER A 147 15.20 9.92 -5.45
C SER A 147 14.63 10.08 -6.85
N LEU A 148 13.35 9.73 -7.01
CA LEU A 148 12.62 9.85 -8.28
C LEU A 148 11.47 10.84 -8.14
N LEU A 149 11.25 11.65 -9.18
CA LEU A 149 10.02 12.43 -9.29
C LEU A 149 8.83 11.48 -9.48
N VAL A 150 7.68 11.77 -8.85
CA VAL A 150 6.51 10.87 -8.85
C VAL A 150 6.02 10.48 -10.25
N ASP A 151 6.07 11.39 -11.22
CA ASP A 151 5.76 11.12 -12.63
C ASP A 151 6.74 10.10 -13.24
N ARG A 152 8.04 10.23 -12.93
CA ARG A 152 9.05 9.26 -13.34
C ARG A 152 8.85 7.91 -12.65
N ALA A 153 8.58 7.90 -11.35
CA ALA A 153 8.30 6.68 -10.59
C ALA A 153 7.11 5.91 -11.18
N CYS A 154 6.00 6.59 -11.50
CA CYS A 154 4.85 5.99 -12.18
C CYS A 154 5.25 5.36 -13.53
N MET A 155 6.05 6.06 -14.34
CA MET A 155 6.50 5.52 -15.63
C MET A 155 7.47 4.34 -15.47
N ASP A 156 8.29 4.31 -14.41
CA ASP A 156 9.26 3.24 -14.16
C ASP A 156 8.58 2.00 -13.57
N LEU A 157 7.51 2.13 -12.76
CA LEU A 157 6.70 0.98 -12.34
C LEU A 157 6.10 0.21 -13.53
N VAL A 158 5.86 0.88 -14.65
CA VAL A 158 5.36 0.23 -15.88
C VAL A 158 6.51 -0.32 -16.73
N ARG A 159 7.64 0.39 -16.81
CA ARG A 159 8.75 -0.01 -17.69
C ARG A 159 9.61 -1.10 -17.04
N TRP A 160 10.01 -0.88 -15.79
CA TRP A 160 11.03 -1.66 -15.07
C TRP A 160 10.66 -1.85 -13.60
N PRO A 161 9.49 -2.44 -13.27
CA PRO A 161 9.09 -2.67 -11.88
C PRO A 161 10.09 -3.53 -11.08
N GLU A 162 10.87 -4.38 -11.75
CA GLU A 162 11.91 -5.24 -11.16
C GLU A 162 13.07 -4.46 -10.51
N ASP A 163 13.21 -3.17 -10.82
CA ASP A 163 14.30 -2.35 -10.27
C ASP A 163 14.02 -1.82 -8.86
N PHE A 164 12.75 -1.83 -8.44
CA PHE A 164 12.34 -1.38 -7.11
C PHE A 164 12.43 -2.51 -6.08
N ASP A 165 12.91 -2.19 -4.87
CA ASP A 165 12.92 -3.08 -3.70
C ASP A 165 12.08 -2.49 -2.58
N VAL A 166 12.52 -1.36 -2.01
CA VAL A 166 11.72 -0.59 -1.06
C VAL A 166 11.50 0.80 -1.62
N MET A 167 10.23 1.23 -1.68
CA MET A 167 9.87 2.59 -2.05
C MET A 167 9.31 3.32 -0.83
N VAL A 168 9.64 4.59 -0.66
CA VAL A 168 9.03 5.44 0.36
C VAL A 168 8.46 6.70 -0.27
N ALA A 169 7.23 7.05 0.09
CA ALA A 169 6.53 8.18 -0.49
C ALA A 169 5.53 8.84 0.47
N SER A 170 5.18 10.09 0.18
CA SER A 170 4.11 10.82 0.88
C SER A 170 2.75 10.15 0.72
N ASN A 171 1.78 10.61 1.50
CA ASN A 171 0.45 10.00 1.58
C ASN A 171 -0.22 9.84 0.21
N LEU A 172 -0.30 10.91 -0.59
CA LEU A 172 -0.93 10.86 -1.92
C LEU A 172 -0.08 10.10 -2.94
N PHE A 173 1.25 10.30 -2.95
CA PHE A 173 2.11 9.65 -3.94
C PHE A 173 2.13 8.15 -3.75
N ALA A 174 2.25 7.68 -2.51
CA ALA A 174 2.24 6.25 -2.21
C ALA A 174 0.89 5.60 -2.53
N ASP A 175 -0.23 6.32 -2.36
CA ASP A 175 -1.56 5.82 -2.72
C ASP A 175 -1.63 5.47 -4.21
N ILE A 176 -1.19 6.41 -5.06
CA ILE A 176 -1.15 6.23 -6.50
C ILE A 176 -0.19 5.10 -6.89
N LEU A 177 1.03 5.12 -6.33
CA LEU A 177 2.07 4.15 -6.70
C LEU A 177 1.70 2.73 -6.29
N SER A 178 1.08 2.55 -5.12
CA SER A 178 0.67 1.21 -4.68
C SER A 178 -0.45 0.63 -5.52
N ASP A 179 -1.36 1.47 -6.03
CA ASP A 179 -2.42 1.01 -6.94
C ASP A 179 -1.83 0.58 -8.28
N ILE A 180 -0.85 1.34 -8.81
CA ILE A 180 -0.11 0.95 -10.01
C ILE A 180 0.64 -0.36 -9.76
N ALA A 181 1.36 -0.47 -8.64
CA ALA A 181 2.13 -1.68 -8.30
C ALA A 181 1.22 -2.91 -8.18
N ALA A 182 0.06 -2.79 -7.53
CA ALA A 182 -0.92 -3.86 -7.42
C ALA A 182 -1.42 -4.36 -8.78
N VAL A 183 -1.74 -3.43 -9.70
CA VAL A 183 -2.17 -3.76 -11.07
C VAL A 183 -1.03 -4.39 -11.86
N VAL A 184 0.20 -3.86 -11.74
CA VAL A 184 1.39 -4.43 -12.40
C VAL A 184 1.68 -5.85 -11.92
N THR A 185 1.38 -6.17 -10.67
CA THR A 185 1.49 -7.53 -10.12
C THR A 185 0.31 -8.45 -10.46
N GLY A 186 -0.67 -7.97 -11.23
CA GLY A 186 -1.73 -8.78 -11.85
C GLY A 186 -3.14 -8.48 -11.35
N SER A 187 -3.33 -8.14 -10.08
CA SER A 187 -4.66 -7.80 -9.56
C SER A 187 -4.61 -6.97 -8.27
N MET A 188 -5.51 -5.98 -8.20
CA MET A 188 -5.79 -5.24 -6.96
C MET A 188 -6.32 -6.15 -5.83
N GLY A 189 -6.96 -7.27 -6.20
CA GLY A 189 -7.45 -8.30 -5.30
C GLY A 189 -6.35 -9.08 -4.56
N LEU A 190 -5.08 -8.81 -4.85
CA LEU A 190 -3.91 -9.43 -4.22
C LEU A 190 -3.09 -8.46 -3.37
N ALA A 191 -3.47 -7.20 -3.24
CA ALA A 191 -2.69 -6.18 -2.55
C ALA A 191 -3.15 -5.98 -1.10
N PRO A 192 -2.46 -6.56 -0.08
CA PRO A 192 -2.74 -6.27 1.31
C PRO A 192 -2.06 -4.98 1.77
N SER A 193 -2.46 -4.48 2.93
CA SER A 193 -1.78 -3.38 3.61
C SER A 193 -1.82 -3.51 5.13
N ALA A 194 -0.81 -2.94 5.76
CA ALA A 194 -0.71 -2.83 7.22
C ALA A 194 -0.44 -1.37 7.62
N ASN A 195 -1.33 -0.80 8.42
CA ASN A 195 -1.25 0.54 8.98
C ASN A 195 -0.77 0.40 10.43
N ILE A 196 0.52 0.61 10.62
CA ILE A 196 1.24 0.30 11.85
C ILE A 196 1.38 1.54 12.72
N ASN A 197 1.10 1.38 14.02
CA ASN A 197 1.61 2.26 15.07
C ASN A 197 2.91 1.63 15.61
N PRO A 198 4.10 2.13 15.22
CA PRO A 198 5.37 1.48 15.57
C PRO A 198 5.62 1.36 17.07
N GLU A 199 5.16 2.34 17.84
CA GLU A 199 5.30 2.42 19.30
C GLU A 199 4.42 1.41 20.05
N LYS A 200 3.45 0.77 19.37
CA LYS A 200 2.47 -0.17 19.93
C LYS A 200 1.64 0.40 21.09
N GLU A 201 1.50 1.73 21.15
CA GLU A 201 0.60 2.41 22.08
C GLU A 201 -0.86 2.21 21.69
N TYR A 202 -1.11 2.08 20.39
CA TYR A 202 -2.43 1.85 19.81
C TYR A 202 -2.44 0.59 18.93
N PRO A 203 -3.62 -0.02 18.69
CA PRO A 203 -3.71 -1.14 17.77
C PRO A 203 -3.39 -0.71 16.33
N SER A 204 -2.58 -1.51 15.65
CA SER A 204 -2.37 -1.43 14.20
C SER A 204 -3.62 -1.92 13.44
N LEU A 205 -3.80 -1.47 12.20
CA LEU A 205 -4.94 -1.82 11.34
C LEU A 205 -4.46 -2.51 10.05
N PHE A 206 -5.01 -3.68 9.76
CA PHE A 206 -4.70 -4.48 8.58
C PHE A 206 -5.91 -4.53 7.65
N GLU A 207 -5.71 -4.26 6.36
CA GLU A 207 -6.79 -4.14 5.38
C GLU A 207 -6.30 -4.42 3.95
N PRO A 208 -7.16 -4.86 3.03
CA PRO A 208 -6.83 -4.84 1.60
C PRO A 208 -6.63 -3.39 1.12
N VAL A 209 -5.83 -3.20 0.07
CA VAL A 209 -5.65 -1.88 -0.57
C VAL A 209 -6.93 -1.46 -1.31
N HIS A 210 -7.66 -2.41 -1.90
CA HIS A 210 -8.85 -2.11 -2.69
C HIS A 210 -9.97 -1.47 -1.87
N GLY A 211 -10.74 -0.58 -2.51
CA GLY A 211 -11.94 0.02 -1.94
C GLY A 211 -13.15 -0.93 -1.90
N ALA A 212 -14.34 -0.34 -1.73
CA ALA A 212 -15.59 -1.08 -1.55
C ALA A 212 -16.15 -1.75 -2.83
N ALA A 213 -15.61 -1.40 -4.02
CA ALA A 213 -15.95 -2.00 -5.31
C ALA A 213 -17.48 -2.14 -5.55
N PHE A 214 -18.20 -1.01 -5.54
CA PHE A 214 -19.67 -0.99 -5.59
C PHE A 214 -20.27 -1.62 -6.85
N ASP A 215 -19.53 -1.64 -7.94
CA ASP A 215 -19.90 -2.27 -9.20
C ASP A 215 -20.00 -3.80 -9.09
N ILE A 216 -19.31 -4.43 -8.12
CA ILE A 216 -19.37 -5.88 -7.85
C ILE A 216 -19.93 -6.25 -6.47
N MET A 217 -20.32 -5.26 -5.67
CA MET A 217 -20.89 -5.46 -4.34
C MET A 217 -22.11 -6.39 -4.39
N GLY A 218 -22.13 -7.40 -3.50
CA GLY A 218 -23.23 -8.36 -3.40
C GLY A 218 -23.27 -9.44 -4.49
N LYS A 219 -22.35 -9.42 -5.47
CA LYS A 219 -22.28 -10.42 -6.54
C LYS A 219 -21.50 -11.68 -6.17
N GLY A 220 -20.77 -11.66 -5.06
CA GLY A 220 -19.96 -12.81 -4.61
C GLY A 220 -18.78 -13.13 -5.54
N ILE A 221 -18.23 -12.13 -6.23
CA ILE A 221 -17.11 -12.28 -7.19
C ILE A 221 -15.87 -11.50 -6.80
N ALA A 222 -15.85 -10.85 -5.63
CA ALA A 222 -14.68 -10.15 -5.13
C ALA A 222 -13.58 -11.15 -4.75
N ASN A 223 -12.32 -10.81 -5.02
CA ASN A 223 -11.17 -11.61 -4.62
C ASN A 223 -10.89 -11.44 -3.12
N PRO A 224 -10.98 -12.51 -2.29
CA PRO A 224 -10.75 -12.41 -0.86
C PRO A 224 -9.25 -12.37 -0.48
N LEU A 225 -8.33 -12.66 -1.41
CA LEU A 225 -6.93 -12.94 -1.07
C LEU A 225 -6.17 -11.73 -0.52
N ALA A 226 -6.48 -10.50 -0.93
CA ALA A 226 -5.89 -9.31 -0.32
C ALA A 226 -6.26 -9.20 1.17
N THR A 227 -7.51 -9.54 1.53
CA THR A 227 -7.94 -9.54 2.95
C THR A 227 -7.27 -10.69 3.71
N VAL A 228 -7.17 -11.88 3.11
CA VAL A 228 -6.47 -13.02 3.71
C VAL A 228 -4.98 -12.71 3.92
N SER A 229 -4.32 -12.08 2.95
CA SER A 229 -2.91 -11.67 3.05
C SER A 229 -2.72 -10.56 4.10
N ALA A 230 -3.70 -9.66 4.27
CA ALA A 230 -3.68 -8.70 5.37
C ALA A 230 -3.77 -9.38 6.76
N VAL A 231 -4.46 -10.53 6.86
CA VAL A 231 -4.44 -11.37 8.07
C VAL A 231 -3.05 -11.97 8.31
N ALA A 232 -2.33 -12.40 7.28
CA ALA A 232 -0.95 -12.86 7.43
C ALA A 232 -0.04 -11.75 8.00
N MET A 233 -0.14 -10.52 7.46
CA MET A 233 0.57 -9.36 7.98
C MET A 233 0.20 -9.05 9.45
N MET A 234 -1.07 -9.24 9.82
CA MET A 234 -1.54 -9.08 11.20
C MET A 234 -0.93 -10.11 12.14
N LEU A 235 -0.92 -11.38 11.73
CA LEU A 235 -0.35 -12.48 12.51
C LEU A 235 1.15 -12.25 12.75
N ASP A 236 1.89 -11.86 11.70
CA ASP A 236 3.32 -11.53 11.83
C ASP A 236 3.54 -10.36 12.81
N HIS A 237 2.75 -9.30 12.71
CA HIS A 237 2.81 -8.16 13.64
C HIS A 237 2.55 -8.56 15.10
N LEU A 238 1.66 -9.53 15.33
CA LEU A 238 1.34 -10.07 16.65
C LEU A 238 2.39 -11.06 17.19
N GLY A 239 3.38 -11.44 16.38
CA GLY A 239 4.42 -12.41 16.72
C GLY A 239 4.08 -13.87 16.36
N GLU A 240 2.96 -14.10 15.67
CA GLU A 240 2.49 -15.43 15.24
C GLU A 240 3.09 -15.81 13.87
N GLN A 241 4.42 -15.83 13.79
CA GLN A 241 5.16 -15.98 12.53
C GLN A 241 4.86 -17.28 11.78
N GLU A 242 4.72 -18.39 12.50
CA GLU A 242 4.37 -19.68 11.89
C GLU A 242 2.97 -19.62 11.25
N ALA A 243 2.01 -19.01 11.93
CA ALA A 243 0.66 -18.84 11.41
C ALA A 243 0.63 -17.89 10.21
N ALA A 244 1.37 -16.78 10.26
CA ALA A 244 1.53 -15.87 9.13
C ALA A 244 2.08 -16.58 7.89
N GLN A 245 3.17 -17.33 8.06
CA GLN A 245 3.80 -18.07 6.96
C GLN A 245 2.87 -19.14 6.36
N ARG A 246 2.06 -19.81 7.20
CA ARG A 246 1.06 -20.77 6.72
C ARG A 246 0.01 -20.09 5.83
N VAL A 247 -0.46 -18.90 6.21
CA VAL A 247 -1.41 -18.13 5.39
C VAL A 247 -0.76 -17.70 4.08
N ASP A 248 0.44 -17.11 4.11
CA ASP A 248 1.14 -16.68 2.89
C ASP A 248 1.43 -17.84 1.93
N ASN A 249 1.88 -18.99 2.45
CA ASN A 249 2.11 -20.19 1.66
C ASN A 249 0.82 -20.72 1.03
N ALA A 250 -0.31 -20.66 1.76
CA ALA A 250 -1.60 -21.07 1.22
C ALA A 250 -2.09 -20.16 0.10
N VAL A 251 -1.91 -18.83 0.24
CA VAL A 251 -2.20 -17.87 -0.83
C VAL A 251 -1.35 -18.16 -2.07
N ALA A 252 -0.03 -18.30 -1.91
CA ALA A 252 0.88 -18.61 -3.00
C ALA A 252 0.52 -19.93 -3.71
N LYS A 253 0.21 -20.99 -2.94
CA LYS A 253 -0.19 -22.29 -3.47
C LYS A 253 -1.54 -22.24 -4.20
N CYS A 254 -2.50 -21.47 -3.70
CA CYS A 254 -3.78 -21.26 -4.37
C CYS A 254 -3.60 -20.63 -5.77
N LEU A 255 -2.76 -19.60 -5.83
CA LEU A 255 -2.43 -18.90 -7.08
C LEU A 255 -1.63 -19.77 -8.05
N GLU A 256 -0.65 -20.53 -7.55
CA GLU A 256 0.17 -21.43 -8.36
C GLU A 256 -0.66 -22.56 -9.00
N GLN A 257 -1.62 -23.12 -8.26
CA GLN A 257 -2.46 -24.21 -8.74
C GLN A 257 -3.46 -23.78 -9.83
N ARG A 258 -3.88 -22.51 -9.84
CA ARG A 258 -4.86 -21.95 -10.80
C ARG A 258 -6.17 -22.76 -10.92
N THR A 259 -6.55 -23.50 -9.88
CA THR A 259 -7.74 -24.38 -9.87
C THR A 259 -9.01 -23.63 -9.43
N VAL A 260 -8.90 -22.82 -8.40
CA VAL A 260 -9.97 -21.97 -7.86
C VAL A 260 -9.45 -20.55 -7.93
N LEU A 261 -9.94 -19.77 -8.88
CA LEU A 261 -9.53 -18.37 -9.10
C LEU A 261 -10.77 -17.51 -9.35
N THR A 262 -10.80 -16.31 -8.78
CA THR A 262 -11.81 -15.30 -9.06
C THR A 262 -11.60 -14.65 -10.43
N MET A 263 -12.61 -13.91 -10.91
CA MET A 263 -12.67 -13.36 -12.26
C MET A 263 -11.51 -12.38 -12.57
N ASP A 264 -11.08 -11.60 -11.60
CA ASP A 264 -9.94 -10.68 -11.71
C ASP A 264 -8.60 -11.40 -12.00
N LEU A 265 -8.52 -12.70 -11.72
CA LEU A 265 -7.37 -13.55 -12.00
C LEU A 265 -7.59 -14.49 -13.21
N GLY A 266 -8.66 -14.26 -13.97
CA GLY A 266 -9.02 -15.05 -15.16
C GLY A 266 -9.76 -16.36 -14.85
N GLY A 267 -10.24 -16.56 -13.61
CA GLY A 267 -11.05 -17.72 -13.24
C GLY A 267 -12.55 -17.46 -13.20
N THR A 268 -13.30 -18.41 -12.65
CA THR A 268 -14.77 -18.36 -12.55
C THR A 268 -15.30 -18.61 -11.14
N ALA A 269 -14.41 -18.75 -10.16
CA ALA A 269 -14.79 -19.03 -8.78
C ALA A 269 -15.42 -17.79 -8.13
N SER A 270 -16.34 -18.05 -7.21
CA SER A 270 -16.90 -17.06 -6.29
C SER A 270 -15.92 -16.70 -5.16
N THR A 271 -16.22 -15.59 -4.48
CA THR A 271 -15.49 -15.16 -3.27
C THR A 271 -15.43 -16.27 -2.22
N SER A 272 -16.54 -17.00 -2.01
CA SER A 272 -16.61 -18.09 -1.04
C SER A 272 -15.78 -19.29 -1.46
N GLU A 273 -15.84 -19.71 -2.73
CA GLU A 273 -15.06 -20.85 -3.21
C GLU A 273 -13.55 -20.58 -3.07
N MET A 274 -13.11 -19.36 -3.43
CA MET A 274 -11.71 -18.94 -3.26
C MET A 274 -11.29 -18.93 -1.78
N GLY A 275 -12.17 -18.43 -0.89
CA GLY A 275 -11.93 -18.39 0.55
C GLY A 275 -11.87 -19.80 1.17
N ASP A 276 -12.76 -20.70 0.74
CA ASP A 276 -12.79 -22.09 1.17
C ASP A 276 -11.52 -22.83 0.73
N GLU A 277 -11.04 -22.58 -0.48
CA GLU A 277 -9.79 -23.16 -0.97
C GLU A 277 -8.58 -22.66 -0.18
N ALA A 278 -8.48 -21.35 0.07
CA ALA A 278 -7.43 -20.80 0.93
C ALA A 278 -7.47 -21.42 2.33
N ALA A 279 -8.65 -21.53 2.94
CA ALA A 279 -8.82 -22.14 4.26
C ALA A 279 -8.46 -23.63 4.27
N ARG A 280 -8.78 -24.38 3.20
CA ARG A 280 -8.40 -25.78 3.02
C ARG A 280 -6.88 -25.92 2.99
N LEU A 281 -6.20 -25.11 2.18
CA LEU A 281 -4.74 -25.11 2.05
C LEU A 281 -4.02 -24.72 3.34
N ILE A 282 -4.55 -23.78 4.14
CA ILE A 282 -3.99 -23.42 5.46
C ILE A 282 -3.98 -24.63 6.41
N ARG A 283 -5.01 -25.49 6.35
CA ARG A 283 -5.15 -26.68 7.23
C ARG A 283 -4.27 -27.86 6.84
N GLU A 284 -3.69 -27.85 5.63
CA GLU A 284 -2.78 -28.92 5.18
C GLU A 284 -1.37 -28.83 5.79
N TRP A 285 -1.05 -27.70 6.41
CA TRP A 285 0.21 -27.45 7.11
C TRP A 285 0.09 -27.79 8.58
#